data_AF-A0A7S0CTP0-F1
#
_entry.id   AF-A0A7S0CTP0-F1
#
_cell.length_a   1.000
_cell.length_b   1.000
_cell.length_c   1.000
_cell.angle_alpha   90.00
_cell.angle_beta   90.00
_cell.angle_gamma   90.00
#
_symmetry.space_group_name_H-M   'P 1'
#
loop_
_entity.id
_entity.type
_entity.pdbx_description
1 polymer ?
#
loop_
_entity_poly.entity_id
_entity_poly.type
_entity_poly.pdbx_seq_one_letter_code
_entity_poly.pdbx_strand_id
1 'polypeptide(L)'
;EVMKVGERKADKDSTNEKARYEKTWESHYFTYLKEILHDITTTRLPNYLNLAYDKESCFTIRMEFLHSEAEEKDKERLKELFTQITKGHFGEEILSRKKVGKKKQKNPFSRQTINMVLKRVQPSQLSEFKFLPPPPTHGGVELRCLLSHLPVYVQGRYLKLIRGISQTPWLLGNGERKSETS
;
A
#
# COMPACT_ATOMS: atom_id res chain seq x y z
N GLU A 1 57.04 24.81 -17.78
CA GLU A 1 56.03 23.82 -18.20
C GLU A 1 54.84 23.87 -17.25
N VAL A 2 53.64 23.86 -17.83
CA VAL A 2 52.37 24.22 -17.20
C VAL A 2 51.80 23.05 -16.40
N MET A 3 51.14 23.39 -15.28
CA MET A 3 50.46 22.50 -14.33
C MET A 3 49.42 21.57 -14.99
N LYS A 4 49.29 20.35 -14.47
CA LYS A 4 48.02 19.60 -14.46
C LYS A 4 47.68 19.18 -13.03
N VAL A 5 46.81 19.95 -12.39
CA VAL A 5 46.12 19.59 -11.15
C VAL A 5 45.01 18.61 -11.52
N GLY A 6 45.13 17.37 -11.06
CA GLY A 6 44.06 16.38 -11.18
C GLY A 6 42.88 16.75 -10.27
N GLU A 7 41.71 16.92 -10.88
CA GLU A 7 40.45 17.11 -10.18
C GLU A 7 40.16 15.92 -9.26
N ARG A 8 40.05 16.17 -7.95
CA ARG A 8 39.51 15.19 -7.00
C ARG A 8 38.02 15.06 -7.26
N LYS A 9 37.59 13.87 -7.69
CA LYS A 9 36.18 13.49 -7.74
C LYS A 9 35.60 13.64 -6.33
N ALA A 10 34.56 14.46 -6.20
CA ALA A 10 33.81 14.62 -4.96
C ALA A 10 33.23 13.27 -4.51
N ASP A 11 33.45 12.94 -3.23
CA ASP A 11 33.01 11.72 -2.56
C ASP A 11 31.49 11.54 -2.65
N LYS A 12 31.07 10.53 -3.45
CA LYS A 12 29.70 10.01 -3.48
C LYS A 12 29.31 9.28 -2.20
N ASP A 13 30.26 9.01 -1.30
CA ASP A 13 30.01 8.30 -0.04
C ASP A 13 29.39 9.19 1.04
N SER A 14 29.70 10.50 1.05
CA SER A 14 29.12 11.44 2.03
C SER A 14 27.60 11.58 1.95
N THR A 15 27.04 11.38 0.75
CA THR A 15 25.59 11.47 0.50
C THR A 15 24.87 10.22 0.98
N ASN A 16 25.53 9.06 0.91
CA ASN A 16 24.97 7.78 1.35
C ASN A 16 25.01 7.65 2.88
N GLU A 17 26.02 8.24 3.51
CA GLU A 17 26.18 8.26 4.97
C GLU A 17 25.16 9.19 5.65
N LYS A 18 24.91 10.40 5.09
CA LYS A 18 23.81 11.26 5.55
C LYS A 18 22.45 10.58 5.43
N ALA A 19 22.18 9.90 4.32
CA ALA A 19 20.92 9.15 4.14
C ALA A 19 20.79 7.97 5.10
N ARG A 20 21.92 7.36 5.52
CA ARG A 20 21.94 6.28 6.51
C ARG A 20 21.73 6.80 7.93
N TYR A 21 22.29 7.98 8.25
CA TYR A 21 22.09 8.66 9.53
C TYR A 21 20.67 9.21 9.69
N GLU A 22 20.11 9.94 8.71
CA GLU A 22 18.73 10.43 8.79
C GLU A 22 17.71 9.29 8.99
N LYS A 23 17.96 8.14 8.36
CA LYS A 23 17.14 6.92 8.52
C LYS A 23 17.27 6.27 9.91
N THR A 24 18.35 6.53 10.65
CA THR A 24 18.57 5.99 12.01
C THR A 24 18.07 6.93 13.11
N TRP A 25 18.05 8.25 12.89
CA TRP A 25 17.52 9.21 13.87
C TRP A 25 15.99 9.15 14.01
N GLU A 26 15.25 8.99 12.90
CA GLU A 26 13.77 8.86 12.95
C GLU A 26 13.31 7.55 13.61
N SER A 27 14.13 6.48 13.57
CA SER A 27 13.72 5.15 14.05
C SER A 27 13.83 4.96 15.57
N HIS A 28 14.49 5.88 16.30
CA HIS A 28 14.76 5.68 17.73
C HIS A 28 13.67 6.24 18.66
N TYR A 29 12.76 7.09 18.16
CA TYR A 29 11.75 7.75 19.02
C TYR A 29 10.29 7.47 18.64
N PHE A 30 10.03 6.95 17.43
CA PHE A 30 8.66 6.69 16.97
C PHE A 30 8.51 5.24 16.54
N THR A 31 7.70 4.49 17.28
CA THR A 31 7.25 3.15 16.87
C THR A 31 6.04 3.29 15.95
N TYR A 32 6.03 2.59 14.83
CA TYR A 32 4.87 2.64 13.94
C TYR A 32 3.68 1.92 14.59
N LEU A 33 2.49 2.52 14.55
CA LEU A 33 1.25 1.87 15.02
C LEU A 33 1.05 0.47 14.42
N LYS A 34 1.48 0.26 13.17
CA LYS A 34 1.44 -1.05 12.51
C LYS A 34 2.29 -2.10 13.23
N GLU A 35 3.47 -1.73 13.72
CA GLU A 35 4.38 -2.63 14.44
C GLU A 35 3.79 -2.99 15.79
N ILE A 36 3.29 -1.99 16.53
CA ILE A 36 2.60 -2.20 17.81
C ILE A 36 1.42 -3.16 17.64
N LEU A 37 0.57 -2.92 16.63
CA LEU A 37 -0.56 -3.80 16.35
C LEU A 37 -0.11 -5.20 15.90
N HIS A 38 0.96 -5.29 15.12
CA HIS A 38 1.52 -6.58 14.71
C HIS A 38 2.03 -7.37 15.91
N ASP A 39 2.76 -6.76 16.83
CA ASP A 39 3.24 -7.41 18.05
C ASP A 39 2.09 -7.86 18.96
N ILE A 40 1.09 -7.00 19.19
CA ILE A 40 -0.08 -7.35 20.02
C ILE A 40 -0.86 -8.52 19.39
N THR A 41 -1.07 -8.48 18.07
CA THR A 41 -1.87 -9.49 17.38
C THR A 41 -1.12 -10.81 17.23
N THR A 42 0.18 -10.79 16.88
CA THR A 42 0.98 -12.00 16.73
C THR A 42 1.33 -12.67 18.05
N THR A 43 1.23 -11.98 19.19
CA THR A 43 1.41 -12.61 20.51
C THR A 43 0.11 -13.19 21.05
N ARG A 44 -1.03 -12.50 20.90
CA ARG A 44 -2.30 -12.92 21.52
C ARG A 44 -3.16 -13.82 20.65
N LEU A 45 -3.22 -13.54 19.34
CA LEU A 45 -4.11 -14.24 18.43
C LEU A 45 -3.73 -15.72 18.25
N PRO A 46 -2.44 -16.10 18.11
CA PRO A 46 -2.01 -17.50 18.06
C PRO A 46 -2.47 -18.31 19.28
N ASN A 47 -2.29 -17.73 20.48
CA ASN A 47 -2.69 -18.38 21.74
C ASN A 47 -4.21 -18.57 21.83
N TYR A 48 -4.98 -17.58 21.38
CA TYR A 48 -6.44 -17.67 21.38
C TYR A 48 -6.97 -18.69 20.37
N LEU A 49 -6.34 -18.77 19.19
CA LEU A 49 -6.74 -19.70 18.13
C LEU A 49 -6.13 -21.10 18.29
N ASN A 50 -5.21 -21.28 19.23
CA ASN A 50 -4.38 -22.47 19.38
C ASN A 50 -3.66 -22.85 18.06
N LEU A 51 -3.13 -21.84 17.37
CA LEU A 51 -2.37 -21.97 16.13
C LEU A 51 -1.02 -21.28 16.28
N ALA A 52 0.02 -21.75 15.60
CA ALA A 52 1.29 -21.02 15.53
C ALA A 52 1.20 -19.86 14.53
N TYR A 53 1.84 -18.73 14.85
CA TYR A 53 2.04 -17.67 13.86
C TYR A 53 3.14 -18.09 12.88
N ASP A 54 2.80 -18.09 11.60
CA ASP A 54 3.75 -18.30 10.50
C ASP A 54 3.54 -17.21 9.44
N LYS A 55 4.63 -16.52 9.09
CA LYS A 55 4.65 -15.46 8.09
C LYS A 55 4.48 -16.00 6.66
N GLU A 56 4.85 -17.25 6.44
CA GLU A 56 4.74 -17.94 5.15
C GLU A 56 3.47 -18.80 5.04
N SER A 57 2.59 -18.72 6.04
CA SER A 57 1.33 -19.44 6.07
C SER A 57 0.49 -19.20 4.81
N CYS A 58 -0.07 -20.29 4.27
CA CYS A 58 -1.07 -20.23 3.21
C CYS A 58 -2.39 -19.60 3.68
N PHE A 59 -2.62 -19.48 4.98
CA PHE A 59 -3.80 -18.84 5.56
C PHE A 59 -3.46 -17.44 6.05
N THR A 60 -4.16 -16.44 5.53
CA THR A 60 -3.97 -15.02 5.85
C THR A 60 -5.20 -14.46 6.55
N ILE A 61 -4.96 -13.83 7.71
CA ILE A 61 -5.94 -13.00 8.41
C ILE A 61 -5.59 -11.54 8.13
N ARG A 62 -6.44 -10.83 7.41
CA ARG A 62 -6.31 -9.41 7.12
C ARG A 62 -7.27 -8.61 7.99
N MET A 63 -6.71 -7.75 8.83
CA MET A 63 -7.45 -6.83 9.68
C MET A 63 -7.51 -5.45 9.02
N GLU A 64 -8.71 -4.93 8.84
CA GLU A 64 -8.98 -3.59 8.30
C GLU A 64 -9.66 -2.73 9.37
N PHE A 65 -9.01 -1.64 9.75
CA PHE A 65 -9.54 -0.65 10.68
C PHE A 65 -10.16 0.48 9.88
N LEU A 66 -11.46 0.67 10.02
CA LEU A 66 -12.24 1.67 9.31
C LEU A 66 -12.80 2.68 10.31
N HIS A 67 -12.61 3.96 10.02
CA HIS A 67 -13.16 5.04 10.84
C HIS A 67 -13.83 6.04 9.91
N SER A 68 -15.14 5.89 9.72
CA SER A 68 -15.92 6.67 8.74
C SER A 68 -15.82 8.18 8.96
N GLU A 69 -15.98 8.63 10.21
CA GLU A 69 -15.88 10.06 10.56
C GLU A 69 -14.50 10.65 10.26
N ALA A 70 -13.43 9.97 10.67
CA ALA A 70 -12.06 10.38 10.38
C ALA A 70 -11.80 10.37 8.88
N GLU A 71 -12.28 9.36 8.16
CA GLU A 71 -12.09 9.24 6.72
C GLU A 71 -12.68 10.43 5.95
N GLU A 72 -13.88 10.89 6.31
CA GLU A 72 -14.48 12.06 5.67
C GLU A 72 -13.73 13.35 6.02
N LYS A 73 -13.52 13.61 7.30
CA LYS A 73 -12.84 14.83 7.78
C LYS A 73 -11.40 14.93 7.28
N ASP A 74 -10.66 13.82 7.29
CA ASP A 74 -9.28 13.80 6.85
C ASP A 74 -9.16 13.87 5.33
N LYS A 75 -10.11 13.32 4.57
CA LYS A 75 -10.16 13.54 3.11
C LYS A 75 -10.33 15.01 2.77
N GLU A 76 -11.18 15.74 3.49
CA GLU A 76 -11.36 17.18 3.28
C GLU A 76 -10.08 17.96 3.60
N ARG A 77 -9.46 17.70 4.77
CA ARG A 77 -8.19 18.32 5.16
C ARG A 77 -7.06 17.99 4.20
N LEU A 78 -6.95 16.74 3.76
CA LEU A 78 -5.95 16.31 2.79
C LEU A 78 -6.20 16.93 1.42
N LYS A 79 -7.45 17.15 1.01
CA LYS A 79 -7.74 17.91 -0.22
C LYS A 79 -7.24 19.34 -0.11
N GLU A 80 -7.50 20.02 1.00
CA GLU A 80 -6.99 21.38 1.24
C GLU A 80 -5.46 21.42 1.26
N LEU A 81 -4.83 20.48 1.96
CA LEU A 81 -3.37 20.35 2.00
C LEU A 81 -2.81 20.09 0.61
N PHE A 82 -3.44 19.19 -0.16
CA PHE A 82 -3.04 18.91 -1.53
C PHE A 82 -3.18 20.17 -2.37
N THR A 83 -4.33 20.85 -2.39
CA THR A 83 -4.52 22.05 -3.22
C THR A 83 -3.54 23.17 -2.89
N GLN A 84 -3.21 23.38 -1.61
CA GLN A 84 -2.25 24.41 -1.18
C GLN A 84 -0.82 24.08 -1.62
N ILE A 85 -0.38 22.82 -1.47
CA ILE A 85 0.94 22.37 -1.95
C ILE A 85 1.01 22.43 -3.48
N THR A 86 -0.13 22.26 -4.15
CA THR A 86 -0.19 22.06 -5.59
C THR A 86 -0.52 23.30 -6.39
N LYS A 87 -0.45 24.48 -5.77
CA LYS A 87 -0.27 25.74 -6.52
C LYS A 87 1.07 25.76 -7.30
N GLY A 88 1.94 24.76 -7.12
CA GLY A 88 3.00 24.37 -8.06
C GLY A 88 2.69 23.07 -8.84
N HIS A 89 3.38 22.86 -9.98
CA HIS A 89 3.21 21.81 -11.03
C HIS A 89 2.88 20.35 -10.60
N PHE A 90 2.94 20.00 -9.32
CA PHE A 90 2.89 18.62 -8.83
C PHE A 90 1.47 18.06 -8.57
N GLY A 91 0.45 18.89 -8.28
CA GLY A 91 -0.88 18.36 -7.94
C GLY A 91 -1.75 18.00 -9.10
N GLU A 92 -1.55 18.68 -10.22
CA GLU A 92 -2.13 18.21 -11.46
C GLU A 92 -1.63 16.79 -11.72
N GLU A 93 -0.36 16.44 -11.47
CA GLU A 93 0.09 15.05 -11.73
C GLU A 93 -0.52 14.00 -10.78
N ILE A 94 -0.75 14.33 -9.50
CA ILE A 94 -1.37 13.40 -8.53
C ILE A 94 -2.88 13.26 -8.77
N LEU A 95 -3.58 14.37 -9.04
CA LEU A 95 -5.04 14.42 -9.21
C LEU A 95 -5.46 14.10 -10.67
N SER A 96 -4.58 14.37 -11.65
CA SER A 96 -4.80 14.18 -13.10
C SER A 96 -4.13 12.94 -13.70
N ARG A 97 -3.74 11.95 -12.88
CA ARG A 97 -3.51 10.54 -13.32
C ARG A 97 -4.77 9.86 -13.89
N LYS A 98 -5.60 10.62 -14.58
CA LYS A 98 -6.86 10.27 -15.22
C LYS A 98 -6.69 9.82 -16.67
N LYS A 99 -5.54 9.99 -17.33
CA LYS A 99 -5.46 9.68 -18.77
C LYS A 99 -4.08 9.21 -19.24
N VAL A 100 -3.74 7.94 -19.01
CA VAL A 100 -3.08 7.07 -20.03
C VAL A 100 -3.41 5.61 -19.71
N GLY A 101 -4.32 5.02 -20.49
CA GLY A 101 -4.54 3.56 -20.63
C GLY A 101 -4.97 2.78 -19.39
N LYS A 102 -6.29 2.52 -19.24
CA LYS A 102 -6.96 1.41 -18.50
C LYS A 102 -6.38 0.93 -17.14
N LYS A 103 -5.48 1.66 -16.48
CA LYS A 103 -5.03 1.33 -15.13
C LYS A 103 -6.07 1.86 -14.16
N LYS A 104 -6.65 0.94 -13.37
CA LYS A 104 -7.62 1.21 -12.29
C LYS A 104 -7.31 2.53 -11.61
N GLN A 105 -8.31 3.41 -11.50
CA GLN A 105 -8.15 4.67 -10.75
C GLN A 105 -7.58 4.33 -9.37
N LYS A 106 -6.32 4.72 -9.14
CA LYS A 106 -5.70 4.55 -7.83
C LYS A 106 -6.35 5.57 -6.91
N ASN A 107 -6.86 5.12 -5.77
CA ASN A 107 -7.39 6.03 -4.75
C ASN A 107 -6.33 7.11 -4.45
N PRO A 108 -6.61 8.40 -4.72
CA PRO A 108 -5.63 9.48 -4.50
C PRO A 108 -5.28 9.63 -3.02
N PHE A 109 -6.12 9.12 -2.11
CA PHE A 109 -5.91 9.10 -0.66
C PHE A 109 -5.31 7.78 -0.16
N SER A 110 -4.56 7.06 -1.01
CA SER A 110 -3.81 5.90 -0.53
C SER A 110 -2.74 6.31 0.49
N ARG A 111 -2.45 5.45 1.47
CA ARG A 111 -1.36 5.68 2.44
C ARG A 111 -0.04 6.06 1.78
N GLN A 112 0.27 5.45 0.64
CA GLN A 112 1.49 5.76 -0.11
C GLN A 112 1.45 7.18 -0.69
N THR A 113 0.32 7.60 -1.25
CA THR A 113 0.15 8.96 -1.77
C THR A 113 0.23 9.99 -0.66
N ILE A 114 -0.46 9.76 0.46
CA ILE A 114 -0.46 10.65 1.63
C ILE A 114 0.97 10.79 2.16
N ASN A 115 1.68 9.69 2.39
CA ASN A 115 3.07 9.72 2.85
C ASN A 115 3.99 10.46 1.87
N MET A 116 3.80 10.26 0.56
CA MET A 116 4.59 10.95 -0.45
C MET A 116 4.35 12.46 -0.44
N VAL A 117 3.10 12.90 -0.23
CA VAL A 117 2.77 14.33 -0.13
C VAL A 117 3.32 14.91 1.16
N LEU A 118 3.08 14.28 2.31
CA LEU A 118 3.55 14.73 3.62
C LEU A 118 5.07 14.91 3.67
N LYS A 119 5.84 14.03 3.00
CA LYS A 119 7.31 14.15 2.89
C LYS A 119 7.79 15.39 2.13
N ARG A 120 6.93 16.02 1.34
CA ARG A 120 7.27 17.21 0.55
C ARG A 120 6.78 18.50 1.20
N VAL A 121 5.98 18.41 2.26
CA VAL A 121 5.47 19.58 2.97
C VAL A 121 6.58 20.14 3.84
N GLN A 122 6.86 21.43 3.66
CA GLN A 122 7.80 22.11 4.54
C GLN A 122 7.17 22.36 5.92
N PRO A 123 7.93 22.31 7.02
CA PRO A 123 7.38 22.56 8.35
C PRO A 123 6.66 23.91 8.50
N SER A 124 7.09 24.94 7.77
CA SER A 124 6.43 26.26 7.75
C SER A 124 5.03 26.20 7.14
N GLN A 125 4.82 25.35 6.14
CA GLN A 125 3.50 25.11 5.55
C GLN A 125 2.63 24.30 6.52
N LEU A 126 3.24 23.46 7.37
CA LEU A 126 2.49 22.70 8.36
C LEU A 126 1.83 23.61 9.40
N SER A 127 2.50 24.68 9.84
CA SER A 127 1.92 25.64 10.79
C SER A 127 0.75 26.45 10.23
N GLU A 128 0.59 26.53 8.91
CA GLU A 128 -0.56 27.19 8.27
C GLU A 128 -1.83 26.32 8.34
N PHE A 129 -1.69 25.02 8.62
CA PHE A 129 -2.83 24.11 8.77
C PHE A 129 -3.44 24.22 10.16
N LYS A 130 -4.68 24.71 10.20
CA LYS A 130 -5.47 24.91 11.44
C LYS A 130 -5.83 23.62 12.19
N PHE A 131 -5.53 22.45 11.64
CA PHE A 131 -5.89 21.15 12.19
C PHE A 131 -4.72 20.42 12.86
N LEU A 132 -3.62 21.12 13.16
CA LEU A 132 -2.53 20.59 13.99
C LEU A 132 -2.59 21.21 15.40
N PRO A 133 -2.70 20.39 16.46
CA PRO A 133 -2.82 18.93 16.46
C PRO A 133 -4.18 18.45 15.90
N PRO A 134 -4.26 17.21 15.37
CA PRO A 134 -5.52 16.66 14.88
C PRO A 134 -6.58 16.70 15.98
N PRO A 135 -7.80 17.20 15.70
CA PRO A 135 -8.85 17.23 16.70
C PRO A 135 -9.30 15.79 17.02
N PRO A 136 -9.81 15.55 18.24
CA PRO A 136 -10.33 14.24 18.61
C PRO A 136 -11.49 13.85 17.70
N THR A 137 -11.57 12.56 17.38
CA THR A 137 -12.73 11.94 16.75
C THR A 137 -13.59 11.27 17.81
N HIS A 138 -14.90 11.24 17.59
CA HIS A 138 -15.85 10.68 18.56
C HIS A 138 -16.45 9.34 18.10
N GLY A 139 -16.31 9.03 16.81
CA GLY A 139 -16.71 7.75 16.23
C GLY A 139 -15.83 6.60 16.69
N GLY A 140 -16.44 5.42 16.83
CA GLY A 140 -15.71 4.17 17.04
C GLY A 140 -14.98 3.72 15.78
N VAL A 141 -13.93 2.92 15.96
CA VAL A 141 -13.24 2.23 14.87
C VAL A 141 -13.94 0.89 14.61
N GLU A 142 -14.38 0.69 13.37
CA GLU A 142 -14.88 -0.61 12.91
C GLU A 142 -13.69 -1.49 12.52
N LEU A 143 -13.64 -2.71 13.05
CA LEU A 143 -12.65 -3.73 12.66
C LEU A 143 -13.31 -4.75 11.74
N ARG A 144 -12.82 -4.86 10.50
CA ARG A 144 -13.18 -5.94 9.58
C ARG A 144 -12.05 -6.96 9.47
N CYS A 145 -12.40 -8.23 9.62
CA CYS A 145 -11.48 -9.34 9.44
C CYS A 145 -11.81 -10.08 8.15
N LEU A 146 -10.85 -10.12 7.23
CA LEU A 146 -10.92 -10.87 5.99
C LEU A 146 -10.01 -12.08 6.10
N LEU A 147 -10.56 -13.26 5.89
CA LEU A 147 -9.83 -14.53 5.93
C LEU A 147 -9.65 -15.01 4.50
N SER A 148 -8.43 -15.37 4.13
CA SER A 148 -8.15 -15.97 2.82
C SER A 148 -7.14 -17.11 2.94
N HIS A 149 -7.28 -18.11 2.07
CA HIS A 149 -6.33 -19.21 1.96
C HIS A 149 -5.76 -19.23 0.53
N LEU A 150 -4.46 -19.47 0.40
CA LEU A 150 -3.83 -19.68 -0.90
C LEU A 150 -4.44 -20.92 -1.57
N PRO A 151 -4.64 -20.91 -2.90
CA PRO A 151 -5.20 -22.07 -3.58
C PRO A 151 -4.30 -23.30 -3.36
N VAL A 152 -4.94 -24.44 -3.08
CA VAL A 152 -4.27 -25.74 -3.05
C VAL A 152 -4.34 -26.33 -4.46
N TYR A 153 -3.17 -26.63 -5.03
CA TYR A 153 -3.06 -27.16 -6.38
C TYR A 153 -3.01 -28.68 -6.34
N VAL A 154 -3.87 -29.33 -7.11
CA VAL A 154 -3.87 -30.79 -7.29
C VAL A 154 -3.31 -31.09 -8.68
N GLN A 155 -2.31 -31.96 -8.74
CA GLN A 155 -1.73 -32.44 -9.98
C GLN A 155 -2.04 -33.92 -10.17
N GLY A 156 -2.33 -34.32 -11.40
CA GLY A 156 -2.57 -35.71 -11.75
C GLY A 156 -2.48 -35.92 -13.26
N ARG A 157 -2.73 -37.16 -13.68
CA ARG A 157 -2.91 -37.52 -15.10
C ARG A 157 -4.37 -37.92 -15.29
N TYR A 158 -5.01 -37.36 -16.31
CA TYR A 158 -6.32 -37.82 -16.75
C TYR A 158 -6.18 -38.54 -18.10
N LEU A 159 -7.01 -39.56 -18.32
CA LEU A 159 -7.07 -40.28 -19.58
C LEU A 159 -8.29 -39.79 -20.36
N LYS A 160 -8.06 -39.37 -21.59
CA LYS A 160 -9.13 -38.97 -22.51
C LYS A 160 -9.51 -40.15 -23.40
N LEU A 161 -10.58 -40.85 -23.04
CA LEU A 161 -11.03 -42.06 -23.74
C LEU A 161 -12.03 -41.77 -24.88
N ILE A 162 -12.72 -40.64 -24.82
CA ILE A 162 -13.79 -40.28 -25.76
C ILE A 162 -13.28 -39.25 -26.78
N ARG A 163 -13.54 -39.50 -28.07
CA ARG A 163 -13.27 -38.55 -29.16
C ARG A 163 -14.38 -37.48 -29.21
N GLY A 164 -14.01 -36.23 -29.50
CA GLY A 164 -14.96 -35.11 -29.62
C GLY A 164 -15.19 -34.27 -28.35
N ILE A 165 -14.64 -34.66 -27.20
CA ILE A 165 -14.68 -33.84 -25.96
C ILE A 165 -13.54 -32.82 -25.97
N SER A 166 -13.77 -31.58 -25.54
CA SER A 166 -12.75 -30.53 -25.43
C SER A 166 -11.96 -30.66 -24.11
N GLN A 167 -10.73 -30.13 -24.01
CA GLN A 167 -9.96 -30.17 -22.75
C GLN A 167 -10.43 -29.15 -21.72
N THR A 168 -11.02 -28.05 -22.19
CA THR A 168 -11.55 -26.96 -21.38
C THR A 168 -12.94 -26.62 -21.91
N PRO A 169 -13.86 -26.08 -21.08
CA PRO A 169 -15.21 -25.74 -21.52
C PRO A 169 -15.21 -24.94 -22.83
N TRP A 170 -15.86 -25.49 -23.86
CA TRP A 170 -15.93 -24.84 -25.17
C TRP A 170 -17.20 -24.00 -25.26
N LEU A 171 -17.07 -22.72 -24.90
CA LEU A 171 -18.14 -21.73 -24.92
C LEU A 171 -17.99 -20.79 -26.12
N LEU A 172 -19.11 -20.51 -26.78
CA LEU A 172 -19.23 -19.47 -27.79
C LEU A 172 -19.47 -18.10 -27.12
N GLY A 173 -19.22 -17.01 -27.85
CA GLY A 173 -19.36 -15.64 -27.34
C GLY A 173 -20.78 -15.25 -26.90
N ASN A 174 -21.79 -16.04 -27.26
CA ASN A 174 -23.19 -15.92 -26.83
C ASN A 174 -23.52 -16.78 -25.60
N GLY A 175 -22.56 -17.50 -25.03
CA GLY A 175 -22.75 -18.40 -23.88
C GLY A 175 -23.17 -19.83 -24.25
N GLU A 176 -23.39 -20.13 -25.53
CA GLU A 176 -23.75 -21.49 -25.98
C GLU A 176 -22.55 -22.44 -25.91
N ARG A 177 -22.80 -23.69 -25.51
CA ARG A 177 -21.80 -24.75 -25.44
C ARG A 177 -21.67 -25.47 -26.78
N LYS A 178 -20.44 -25.59 -27.27
CA LYS A 178 -20.10 -26.40 -28.47
C LYS A 178 -19.91 -27.88 -28.16
N SER A 179 -19.53 -28.23 -26.93
CA SER A 179 -19.51 -29.60 -26.42
C SER A 179 -20.31 -29.66 -25.11
N GLU A 180 -21.01 -30.78 -24.89
CA GLU A 180 -21.79 -30.96 -23.67
C GLU A 180 -20.92 -30.89 -22.41
N THR A 181 -19.70 -31.43 -22.50
CA THR A 181 -18.73 -31.52 -21.39
C THR A 181 -17.29 -31.16 -21.83
N SER A 182 -16.40 -31.06 -20.84
CA SER A 182 -14.95 -30.90 -20.96
C SER A 182 -14.24 -31.78 -19.95
#